data_AF-A0A969K038-F1
#
_entry.id   AF-A0A969K038-F1
#
_cell.length_a   1.000
_cell.length_b   1.000
_cell.length_c   1.000
_cell.angle_alpha   90.00
_cell.angle_beta   90.00
_cell.angle_gamma   90.00
#
_symmetry.space_group_name_H-M   'P 1'
#
loop_
_entity.id
_entity.type
_entity.pdbx_description
1 polymer ?
#
loop_
_entity_poly.entity_id
_entity_poly.type
_entity_poly.pdbx_seq_one_letter_code
_entity_poly.pdbx_strand_id
1 'polypeptide(L)' 'MAVRPAQRIQNTLDAFAYAEANWPYVEMMALWVFRFPAPTRSFMDYYTLVTPEFVSKPIYTAVQEYTGNGAGSNSDR' A
#
# COMPACT_ATOMS: atom_id res chain seq x y z
N MET A 1 3.10 -14.41 16.38
CA MET A 1 1.92 -14.24 15.51
C MET A 1 2.21 -13.11 14.53
N ALA A 2 2.06 -13.31 13.22
CA ALA A 2 2.28 -12.28 12.22
C ALA A 2 0.93 -11.79 11.67
N VAL A 3 0.81 -10.49 11.43
CA VAL A 3 -0.37 -9.89 10.78
C VAL A 3 -0.54 -10.53 9.39
N ARG A 4 -1.75 -11.01 9.09
CA ARG A 4 -2.06 -11.60 7.77
C ARG A 4 -1.90 -10.54 6.66
N PRO A 5 -1.49 -10.91 5.44
CA PRO A 5 -1.31 -9.95 4.35
C PRO A 5 -2.54 -9.05 4.09
N ALA A 6 -3.77 -9.60 4.13
CA ALA A 6 -4.99 -8.81 3.94
C ALA A 6 -5.21 -7.78 5.06
N GLN A 7 -4.99 -8.16 6.32
CA GLN A 7 -5.11 -7.24 7.46
C GLN A 7 -4.11 -6.09 7.37
N ARG A 8 -2.92 -6.33 6.80
CA ARG A 8 -1.93 -5.28 6.56
C ARG A 8 -2.43 -4.23 5.57
N ILE A 9 -3.12 -4.65 4.51
CA ILE A 9 -3.70 -3.71 3.52
C ILE A 9 -4.68 -2.80 4.24
N GLN A 10 -5.63 -3.38 4.98
CA GLN A 10 -6.62 -2.62 5.75
C GLN A 10 -5.95 -1.63 6.70
N ASN A 11 -5.00 -2.08 7.52
CA ASN A 11 -4.29 -1.22 8.45
C ASN A 11 -3.54 -0.06 7.75
N THR A 12 -3.07 -0.25 6.51
CA THR A 12 -2.39 0.78 5.73
C THR A 12 -3.38 1.85 5.26
N LEU A 13 -4.53 1.42 4.74
CA LEU A 13 -5.59 2.33 4.29
C LEU A 13 -6.21 3.08 5.48
N ASP A 14 -6.44 2.40 6.60
CA ASP A 14 -6.95 3.01 7.82
C ASP A 14 -5.98 4.06 8.37
N ALA A 15 -4.66 3.84 8.25
CA ALA A 15 -3.66 4.82 8.65
C ALA A 15 -3.71 6.09 7.78
N PHE A 16 -3.98 5.97 6.48
CA PHE A 16 -4.20 7.11 5.61
C PHE A 16 -5.45 7.89 6.00
N ALA A 17 -6.58 7.20 6.15
CA ALA A 17 -7.83 7.84 6.55
C ALA A 17 -7.72 8.52 7.93
N TYR A 18 -7.00 7.89 8.86
CA TYR A 18 -6.74 8.47 10.17
C TYR A 18 -5.89 9.74 10.08
N ALA A 19 -4.80 9.71 9.30
CA ALA A 19 -3.94 10.87 9.13
C ALA A 19 -4.68 12.04 8.46
N GLU A 20 -5.46 11.75 7.42
CA GLU A 20 -6.32 12.75 6.75
C GLU A 20 -7.31 13.40 7.71
N ALA A 21 -7.95 12.61 8.58
CA ALA A 21 -8.93 13.13 9.54
C ALA A 21 -8.32 13.85 10.75
N ASN A 22 -7.13 13.45 11.20
CA ASN A 22 -6.59 13.87 12.50
C ASN A 22 -5.34 14.75 12.41
N TRP A 23 -4.61 14.73 11.30
CA TRP A 23 -3.33 15.43 11.14
C TRP A 23 -3.39 16.44 9.98
N PRO A 24 -4.16 17.54 10.12
CA PRO A 24 -4.36 18.52 9.04
C PRO A 24 -3.10 19.27 8.63
N TYR A 25 -2.01 19.13 9.40
CA TYR A 25 -0.70 19.71 9.13
C TYR A 25 0.21 18.79 8.30
N VAL A 26 -0.18 17.55 8.04
CA VAL A 26 0.60 16.61 7.23
C VAL A 26 0.26 16.81 5.76
N GLU A 27 1.20 17.34 4.99
CA GLU A 27 1.01 17.59 3.56
C GLU A 27 1.22 16.34 2.70
N MET A 28 2.06 15.40 3.15
CA MET A 28 2.37 14.18 2.40
C MET A 28 2.68 13.00 3.32
N MET A 29 2.29 11.80 2.86
CA MET A 29 2.66 10.53 3.47
C MET A 29 3.43 9.66 2.49
N ALA A 30 4.58 9.14 2.93
CA ALA A 30 5.38 8.20 2.15
C ALA A 30 5.25 6.78 2.72
N LEU A 31 5.06 5.80 1.84
CA LEU A 31 5.00 4.39 2.22
C LEU A 31 6.40 3.77 2.26
N TRP A 32 6.70 3.09 3.36
CA TRP A 32 7.83 2.19 3.45
C TRP A 32 7.35 0.74 3.46
N VAL A 33 7.82 -0.16 2.60
CA VAL A 33 8.89 -0.03 1.59
C VAL A 33 8.33 -0.38 0.21
N PHE A 34 8.87 0.23 -0.84
CA PHE A 34 8.50 -0.16 -2.21
C PHE A 34 8.92 -1.61 -2.53
N ARG A 35 10.20 -1.95 -2.29
CA ARG A 35 10.85 -3.22 -2.64
C ARG A 35 12.08 -3.48 -1.75
N PHE A 36 12.40 -4.75 -1.52
CA PHE A 36 13.73 -5.19 -1.06
C PHE A 36 14.54 -5.78 -2.21
N PRO A 37 15.89 -5.72 -2.18
CA PRO A 37 16.73 -6.25 -3.25
C PRO A 37 16.54 -7.77 -3.46
N ALA A 38 16.26 -8.51 -2.39
CA ALA A 38 15.93 -9.93 -2.38
C ALA A 38 14.91 -10.23 -1.26
N PRO A 39 14.21 -11.38 -1.28
CA PRO A 39 13.30 -11.77 -0.20
C PRO A 39 14.04 -11.86 1.14
N THR A 40 13.56 -11.16 2.16
CA THR A 40 14.14 -11.20 3.51
C THR A 40 13.75 -12.47 4.27
N ARG A 41 12.78 -13.23 3.75
CA ARG A 41 12.19 -14.44 4.36
C ARG A 41 11.66 -14.15 5.76
N SER A 42 11.12 -12.95 5.94
CA SER A 42 10.62 -12.44 7.22
C SER A 42 9.29 -11.71 7.02
N PHE A 43 8.66 -11.32 8.12
CA PHE A 43 7.41 -10.55 8.07
C PHE A 43 7.55 -9.21 7.33
N MET A 44 8.77 -8.71 7.15
CA MET A 44 9.08 -7.50 6.39
C MET A 44 8.66 -7.64 4.92
N ASP A 45 8.75 -8.83 4.35
CA ASP A 45 8.37 -9.08 2.94
C ASP A 45 6.89 -8.80 2.67
N TYR A 46 6.05 -8.78 3.71
CA TYR A 46 4.64 -8.41 3.55
C TYR A 46 4.43 -6.90 3.35
N TYR A 47 5.39 -6.04 3.71
CA TYR A 47 5.29 -4.58 3.54
C TYR A 47 5.65 -4.10 2.14
N THR A 48 6.33 -4.91 1.31
CA THR A 48 6.70 -4.45 -0.04
C THR A 48 5.48 -4.24 -0.92
N LEU A 49 5.51 -3.20 -1.76
CA LEU A 49 4.45 -2.98 -2.75
C LEU A 49 4.60 -3.91 -3.96
N VAL A 50 5.84 -4.30 -4.27
CA VAL A 50 6.15 -5.21 -5.39
C VAL A 50 7.04 -6.38 -4.94
N THR A 51 7.11 -7.44 -5.74
CA THR A 51 8.12 -8.49 -5.60
C THR A 51 9.50 -7.97 -6.06
N PRO A 52 10.60 -8.70 -5.78
CA PRO A 52 11.92 -8.32 -6.29
C PRO A 52 11.98 -8.13 -7.82
N GLU A 53 11.14 -8.86 -8.57
CA GLU A 53 10.99 -8.82 -10.02
C GLU A 53 9.98 -7.76 -10.50
N PHE A 54 9.57 -6.83 -9.64
CA PHE A 54 8.60 -5.77 -9.92
C PHE A 54 7.17 -6.26 -10.26
N VAL A 55 6.78 -7.43 -9.77
CA VAL A 55 5.38 -7.87 -9.85
C VAL A 55 4.58 -7.19 -8.76
N SER A 56 3.51 -6.47 -9.12
CA SER A 56 2.63 -5.79 -8.17
C SER A 56 1.99 -6.77 -7.19
N LYS A 57 2.04 -6.44 -5.91
CA LYS A 57 1.33 -7.17 -4.85
C LYS A 57 -0.03 -6.51 -4.60
N PRO A 58 -1.00 -7.21 -3.98
CA PRO A 58 -2.34 -6.64 -3.74
C PRO A 58 -2.35 -5.29 -3.01
N ILE A 59 -1.38 -5.03 -2.12
CA ILE A 59 -1.25 -3.73 -1.44
C ILE A 59 -0.94 -2.58 -2.42
N TYR A 60 -0.22 -2.82 -3.51
CA TYR A 60 0.04 -1.79 -4.54
C TYR A 60 -1.27 -1.34 -5.17
N THR A 61 -2.08 -2.29 -5.64
CA THR A 61 -3.37 -2.00 -6.27
C THR A 61 -4.31 -1.32 -5.30
N ALA A 62 -4.39 -1.78 -4.05
CA ALA A 62 -5.24 -1.15 -3.03
C ALA A 62 -4.83 0.30 -2.72
N VAL A 63 -3.53 0.59 -2.62
CA VAL A 63 -3.04 1.96 -2.42
C VAL A 63 -3.29 2.83 -3.66
N GLN A 64 -3.10 2.26 -4.84
CA GLN A 64 -3.35 2.93 -6.11
C GLN A 64 -4.84 3.33 -6.24
N GLU A 65 -5.76 2.42 -5.91
CA GLU A 65 -7.20 2.68 -5.87
C GLU A 65 -7.57 3.72 -4.82
N TYR A 66 -7.05 3.59 -3.59
CA TYR A 66 -7.30 4.54 -2.51
C TYR A 66 -6.90 5.98 -2.88
N THR A 67 -5.79 6.14 -3.61
CA THR A 67 -5.28 7.45 -4.04
C THR A 67 -5.94 7.98 -5.32
N GLY A 68 -6.92 7.29 -5.89
CA GLY A 68 -7.58 7.68 -7.14
C GLY A 68 -6.72 7.48 -8.40
N ASN A 69 -5.57 6.79 -8.28
CA ASN A 69 -4.65 6.51 -9.38
C ASN A 69 -4.90 5.15 -10.05
N GLY A 70 -5.94 4.42 -9.63
CA GLY A 70 -6.38 3.17 -10.25
C GLY A 70 -6.85 3.43 -11.68
N ALA A 71 -6.63 2.47 -12.59
CA ALA A 71 -7.00 2.58 -14.00
C ALA A 71 -8.34 3.31 -14.19
N GLY A 72 -8.31 4.37 -15.01
CA GLY A 72 -9.37 5.37 -15.12
C GLY A 72 -10.77 4.79 -15.19
N SER A 73 -11.71 5.57 -14.66
CA SER A 73 -13.14 5.51 -14.96
C SER A 73 -13.37 5.19 -16.44
N ASN A 74 -13.59 3.91 -16.74
CA ASN A 74 -14.04 3.47 -18.04
C ASN A 74 -15.57 3.59 -18.03
N SER A 75 -16.06 4.83 -18.12
CA SER A 75 -17.49 5.17 -18.21
C SER A 75 -17.80 6.08 -19.42
N ASP A 76 -16.99 5.99 -20.49
CA ASP A 76 -17.31 6.53 -21.82
C ASP A 76 -16.84 5.53 -22.89
N ARG A 77 -17.72 4.57 -23.21
CA ARG A 77 -17.80 3.88 -24.50
C ARG A 77 -19.25 3.84 -24.93
#